data_AF-A0A0E2B3Y7-F1
#
_entry.id   AF-A0A0E2B3Y7-F1
#
_cell.length_a   1.000
_cell.length_b   1.000
_cell.length_c   1.000
_cell.angle_alpha   90.00
_cell.angle_beta   90.00
_cell.angle_gamma   90.00
#
_symmetry.space_group_name_H-M   'P 1'
#
loop_
_entity.id
_entity.type
_entity.pdbx_description
1 polymer ?
#
loop_
_entity_poly.entity_id
_entity_poly.type
_entity_poly.pdbx_seq_one_letter_code
_entity_poly.pdbx_strand_id
1 'polypeptide(L)'
;MGVASHYAVKKGLGKKHVEVTFCLLLSKADTKDFHTKKGIGWALKTISKFHPDIIQKFESSLLANPFIQSFFRKKIEIGLSRSSKYGSKYSH
;
A
#
# COMPACT_ATOMS: atom_id res chain seq x y z
N MET A 1 -4.31 -6.34 -11.75
CA MET A 1 -4.74 -5.93 -10.39
C MET A 1 -4.13 -4.62 -9.85
N GLY A 2 -3.17 -3.95 -10.50
CA GLY A 2 -2.60 -2.69 -9.98
C GLY A 2 -3.33 -1.39 -10.43
N VAL A 3 -3.95 -1.40 -11.61
CA VAL A 3 -4.61 -0.22 -12.20
C VAL A 3 -5.94 0.09 -11.49
N ALA A 4 -6.68 -0.94 -11.07
CA ALA A 4 -7.95 -0.80 -10.35
C ALA A 4 -7.75 -0.13 -8.98
N SER A 5 -6.72 -0.53 -8.21
CA SER A 5 -6.40 0.11 -6.93
C SER A 5 -5.91 1.56 -7.10
N HIS A 6 -5.17 1.86 -8.17
CA HIS A 6 -4.78 3.24 -8.51
C HIS A 6 -5.99 4.12 -8.87
N TYR A 7 -6.97 3.59 -9.61
CA TYR A 7 -8.19 4.31 -9.97
C TYR A 7 -9.14 4.48 -8.77
N ALA A 8 -9.24 3.45 -7.92
CA ALA A 8 -10.09 3.41 -6.74
C ALA A 8 -9.66 4.46 -5.69
N VAL A 9 -8.37 4.56 -5.38
CA VAL A 9 -7.83 5.55 -4.44
C VAL A 9 -8.03 6.98 -4.96
N LYS A 10 -7.94 7.21 -6.28
CA LYS A 10 -8.08 8.55 -6.88
C LYS A 10 -9.53 9.03 -7.01
N LYS A 11 -10.53 8.14 -6.92
CA LYS A 11 -11.97 8.43 -7.13
C LYS A 11 -12.81 8.45 -5.84
N GLY A 12 -12.22 8.29 -4.66
CA GLY A 12 -12.94 8.40 -3.38
C GLY A 12 -13.43 7.06 -2.81
N LEU A 13 -12.62 5.99 -2.91
CA LEU A 13 -12.89 4.78 -2.13
C LEU A 13 -12.87 5.15 -0.64
N GLY A 14 -13.95 4.87 0.07
CA GLY A 14 -14.00 5.04 1.52
C GLY A 14 -12.85 4.27 2.18
N LYS A 15 -12.20 4.90 3.16
CA LYS A 15 -11.01 4.41 3.88
C LYS A 15 -11.05 2.92 4.26
N LYS A 16 -12.22 2.41 4.65
CA LYS A 16 -12.48 0.98 4.93
C LYS A 16 -12.13 0.04 3.77
N HIS A 17 -12.48 0.42 2.54
CA HIS A 17 -12.21 -0.39 1.35
C HIS A 17 -10.72 -0.38 0.98
N VAL A 18 -10.04 0.75 1.21
CA VAL A 18 -8.58 0.84 1.04
C VAL A 18 -7.87 -0.08 2.02
N GLU A 19 -8.35 -0.14 3.27
CA GLU A 19 -7.82 -1.02 4.31
C GLU A 19 -7.97 -2.51 3.95
N VAL A 20 -9.17 -2.93 3.51
CA VAL A 20 -9.42 -4.31 3.03
C VAL A 20 -8.53 -4.63 1.82
N THR A 21 -8.42 -3.71 0.86
CA THR A 21 -7.57 -3.90 -0.32
C THR A 21 -6.10 -4.05 0.08
N PHE A 22 -5.63 -3.23 1.03
CA PHE A 22 -4.27 -3.31 1.55
C PHE A 22 -4.00 -4.68 2.20
N CYS A 23 -4.92 -5.17 3.03
CA CYS A 23 -4.80 -6.49 3.65
C CYS A 23 -4.74 -7.62 2.61
N LEU A 24 -5.60 -7.58 1.59
CA LEU A 24 -5.58 -8.55 0.49
C LEU A 24 -4.26 -8.52 -0.28
N LEU A 25 -3.72 -7.34 -0.56
CA LEU A 25 -2.43 -7.18 -1.22
C LEU A 25 -1.28 -7.76 -0.38
N LEU A 26 -1.31 -7.55 0.95
CA LEU A 26 -0.33 -8.13 1.85
C LEU A 26 -0.41 -9.66 1.93
N SER A 27 -1.62 -10.23 1.89
CA SER A 27 -1.80 -11.69 1.85
C SER A 27 -1.26 -12.35 0.57
N LYS A 28 -0.92 -11.55 -0.45
CA LYS A 28 -0.33 -12.00 -1.73
C LYS A 28 1.10 -11.47 -1.93
N ALA A 29 1.71 -10.91 -0.88
CA ALA A 29 3.05 -10.32 -0.92
C ALA A 29 4.17 -11.38 -0.88
N ASP A 30 3.83 -12.66 -0.95
CA ASP A 30 4.73 -13.80 -1.10
C ASP A 30 4.96 -14.20 -2.57
N THR A 31 4.16 -13.66 -3.51
CA THR A 31 4.19 -14.05 -4.93
C THR A 31 5.57 -13.89 -5.59
N LYS A 32 5.92 -14.88 -6.42
CA LYS A 32 7.13 -14.89 -7.26
C LYS A 32 6.86 -14.43 -8.70
N ASP A 33 5.59 -14.32 -9.10
CA ASP A 33 5.22 -13.88 -10.44
C ASP A 33 5.61 -12.41 -10.63
N PHE A 34 6.38 -12.13 -11.69
CA PHE A 34 6.99 -10.82 -11.91
C PHE A 34 5.94 -9.72 -12.17
N HIS A 35 4.92 -10.03 -12.97
CA HIS A 35 3.86 -9.07 -13.31
C HIS A 35 2.99 -8.75 -12.08
N THR A 36 2.63 -9.77 -11.31
CA THR A 36 1.87 -9.65 -10.07
C THR A 36 2.66 -8.89 -9.02
N LYS A 37 3.94 -9.22 -8.84
CA LYS A 37 4.85 -8.51 -7.92
C LYS A 37 4.95 -7.02 -8.26
N LYS A 38 5.11 -6.68 -9.54
CA LYS A 38 5.09 -5.26 -9.96
C LYS A 38 3.74 -4.60 -9.68
N GLY A 39 2.63 -5.27 -10.02
CA GLY A 39 1.29 -4.75 -9.79
C GLY A 39 0.99 -4.45 -8.31
N ILE A 40 1.27 -5.42 -7.44
CA ILE A 40 1.12 -5.29 -5.98
C ILE A 40 2.05 -4.19 -5.46
N GLY A 41 3.32 -4.17 -5.90
CA GLY A 41 4.28 -3.16 -5.45
C GLY A 41 3.88 -1.73 -5.81
N TRP A 42 3.26 -1.52 -6.98
CA TRP A 42 2.70 -0.23 -7.37
C TRP A 42 1.47 0.15 -6.53
N ALA A 43 0.60 -0.81 -6.22
CA ALA A 43 -0.57 -0.58 -5.39
C ALA A 43 -0.17 -0.20 -3.95
N LEU A 44 0.75 -0.97 -3.33
CA LEU A 44 1.26 -0.69 -1.98
C LEU A 44 1.90 0.71 -1.92
N LYS A 45 2.80 1.04 -2.85
CA LYS A 45 3.40 2.39 -2.93
C LYS A 45 2.36 3.49 -3.00
N THR A 46 1.28 3.27 -3.75
CA THR A 46 0.20 4.26 -3.92
C THR A 46 -0.59 4.42 -2.62
N ILE A 47 -1.01 3.32 -2.00
CA ILE A 47 -1.71 3.35 -0.71
C ILE A 47 -0.84 4.04 0.35
N SER A 48 0.44 3.69 0.43
CA SER A 48 1.37 4.31 1.38
C SER A 48 1.60 5.80 1.17
N LYS A 49 1.45 6.28 -0.07
CA LYS A 49 1.58 7.70 -0.39
C LYS A 49 0.33 8.51 0.00
N PHE A 50 -0.87 7.95 -0.19
CA PHE A 50 -2.14 8.68 -0.02
C PHE A 50 -2.86 8.38 1.30
N HIS A 51 -2.56 7.24 1.93
CA HIS A 51 -3.14 6.78 3.19
C HIS A 51 -2.03 6.28 4.14
N PRO A 52 -1.09 7.16 4.55
CA PRO A 52 -0.01 6.79 5.47
C PRO A 52 -0.54 6.31 6.82
N ASP A 53 -1.73 6.76 7.22
CA ASP A 53 -2.40 6.39 8.46
C ASP A 53 -2.83 4.90 8.45
N ILE A 54 -3.25 4.37 7.29
CA ILE A 54 -3.51 2.93 7.14
C ILE A 54 -2.20 2.17 7.30
N ILE A 55 -1.09 2.66 6.74
CA ILE A 55 0.20 1.98 6.89
C ILE A 55 0.64 1.94 8.35
N GLN A 56 0.49 3.03 9.11
CA GLN A 56 0.79 3.06 10.54
C GLN A 56 0.01 2.01 11.33
N LYS A 57 -1.28 1.83 11.05
CA LYS A 57 -2.09 0.78 11.70
C LYS A 57 -1.52 -0.63 11.51
N PHE A 58 -0.89 -0.89 10.37
CA PHE A 58 -0.35 -2.20 10.03
C PHE A 58 1.16 -2.29 10.25
N GLU A 59 1.83 -1.25 10.75
CA GLU A 59 3.29 -1.18 10.89
C GLU A 59 3.83 -2.36 11.71
N SER A 60 3.22 -2.65 12.86
CA SER A 60 3.62 -3.80 13.69
C SER A 60 3.47 -5.13 12.95
N SER A 61 2.42 -5.31 12.15
CA SER A 61 2.21 -6.51 11.34
C SER A 61 3.21 -6.60 10.18
N LEU A 62 3.53 -5.48 9.54
CA LEU A 62 4.56 -5.41 8.51
C LEU A 62 5.94 -5.77 9.06
N LEU A 63 6.29 -5.27 10.24
CA LEU A 63 7.56 -5.57 10.90
C LEU A 63 7.64 -7.05 11.32
N ALA A 64 6.58 -7.58 11.92
CA ALA A 64 6.54 -8.95 12.43
C ALA A 64 6.40 -10.04 11.34
N ASN A 65 5.99 -9.70 10.12
CA ASN A 65 5.71 -10.70 9.08
C ASN A 65 6.93 -10.98 8.18
N PRO A 66 7.66 -12.10 8.36
CA PRO A 66 8.84 -12.43 7.55
C PRO A 66 8.51 -12.82 6.11
N PHE A 67 7.24 -13.14 5.80
CA PHE A 67 6.81 -13.54 4.46
C PHE A 67 6.69 -12.37 3.49
N ILE A 68 6.66 -11.13 4.00
CA ILE A 68 6.64 -9.93 3.16
C ILE A 68 8.04 -9.72 2.58
N GLN A 69 8.17 -9.98 1.27
CA GLN A 69 9.44 -9.77 0.57
C GLN A 69 9.94 -8.32 0.70
N SER A 70 11.27 -8.17 0.80
CA SER A 70 11.96 -6.88 0.91
C SER A 70 11.56 -5.87 -0.18
N PHE A 71 11.25 -6.36 -1.38
CA PHE A 71 10.74 -5.53 -2.48
C PHE A 71 9.48 -4.73 -2.10
N PHE A 72 8.52 -5.36 -1.41
CA PHE A 72 7.27 -4.70 -1.04
C PHE A 72 7.48 -3.70 0.09
N ARG A 73 8.32 -4.04 1.08
CA ARG A 73 8.75 -3.12 2.15
C ARG A 73 9.35 -1.84 1.57
N LYS A 74 10.28 -1.98 0.61
CA LYS A 74 10.88 -0.85 -0.12
C LYS A 74 9.83 0.03 -0.81
N LYS A 75 8.76 -0.57 -1.38
CA LYS A 75 7.69 0.20 -2.05
C LYS A 75 6.84 0.99 -1.06
N ILE A 76 6.55 0.42 0.11
CA ILE A 76 5.84 1.10 1.20
C ILE A 76 6.66 2.29 1.70
N GLU A 77 7.94 2.09 2.00
CA GLU A 77 8.88 3.16 2.41
C GLU A 77 8.94 4.30 1.39
N ILE A 78 9.09 3.98 0.10
CA ILE A 78 9.09 4.99 -0.98
C ILE A 78 7.76 5.76 -1.02
N GLY A 79 6.64 5.09 -0.77
CA GLY A 79 5.33 5.74 -0.70
C GLY A 79 5.23 6.70 0.49
N LEU A 80 5.60 6.23 1.69
CA LEU A 80 5.60 7.01 2.94
C LEU A 80 6.53 8.23 2.85
N SER A 81 7.75 8.06 2.35
CA SER A 81 8.70 9.16 2.14
C SER A 81 8.14 10.25 1.21
N ARG A 82 7.26 9.87 0.28
CA ARG A 82 6.56 10.80 -0.63
C ARG A 82 5.23 11.32 -0.09
N SER A 83 4.78 10.81 1.06
CA SER A 83 3.54 11.23 1.72
C SER A 83 3.70 12.58 2.44
N SER A 84 4.91 12.97 2.85
CA SER A 84 5.19 14.28 3.46
C SER A 84 4.75 15.47 2.57
N LYS A 85 4.74 15.29 1.25
CA LYS A 85 4.20 16.28 0.29
C LYS A 85 2.66 16.34 0.22
N TYR A 86 1.94 15.38 0.78
CA TYR A 86 0.49 15.22 0.66
C TYR A 86 -0.27 15.14 1.99
N GLY A 87 0.44 15.10 3.14
CA GLY A 87 -0.16 15.05 4.47
C GLY A 87 -1.06 16.24 4.82
N SER A 88 -0.91 17.37 4.12
CA SER A 88 -1.78 18.55 4.27
C SER A 88 -3.11 18.46 3.51
N LYS A 89 -3.31 17.49 2.60
CA LYS A 89 -4.47 17.45 1.68
C LYS A 89 -5.54 16.40 2.02
N TYR A 90 -5.23 15.44 2.90
CA TYR A 90 -6.12 14.31 3.23
C TYR A 90 -6.39 14.14 4.73
N SER A 91 -6.05 15.14 5.54
CA SER A 91 -6.56 15.27 6.92
C SER A 91 -7.98 15.86 6.86
N HIS A 92 -8.96 15.02 6.56
CA HIS A 92 -10.37 15.37 6.74
C HIS A 92 -11.21 14.11 7.00
#